data_AF-A0AAD9MST8-F1
#
_entry.id   AF-A0AAD9MST8-F1
#
_cell.length_a   1.000
_cell.length_b   1.000
_cell.length_c   1.000
_cell.angle_alpha   90.00
_cell.angle_beta   90.00
_cell.angle_gamma   90.00
#
_symmetry.space_group_name_H-M   'P 1'
#
loop_
_entity.id
_entity.type
_entity.pdbx_description
1 polymer ?
#
loop_
_entity_poly.entity_id
_entity_poly.type
_entity_poly.pdbx_seq_one_letter_code
_entity_poly.pdbx_strand_id
1 'polypeptide(L)' 'KDFGDLPEQFCSVTGASKEIALHLLEACNGDLQMAVGMHMDGTGNGETASGQVGQDQLLTDISAAECLSDEIRAPIPQ' A
#
# COMPACT_ATOMS: atom_id res chain seq x y z
N LYS A 1 -0.03 -24.55 13.83
CA LYS A 1 0.79 -23.33 14.02
C LYS A 1 -0.08 -22.42 14.86
N ASP A 2 0.13 -22.42 16.16
CA ASP A 2 -0.73 -21.71 17.11
C ASP A 2 -0.30 -20.26 17.14
N PHE A 3 -1.08 -19.39 16.51
CA PHE A 3 -0.85 -17.94 16.50
C PHE A 3 -1.34 -17.24 17.79
N GLY A 4 -1.76 -18.00 18.80
CA GLY A 4 -2.22 -17.48 20.09
C GLY A 4 -3.24 -16.35 19.95
N ASP A 5 -2.94 -15.22 20.58
CA ASP A 5 -3.75 -13.99 20.59
C ASP A 5 -3.39 -12.99 19.47
N LEU A 6 -2.42 -13.31 18.61
CA LEU A 6 -1.99 -12.46 17.49
C LEU A 6 -3.15 -12.02 16.57
N PRO A 7 -4.08 -12.90 16.14
CA PRO A 7 -5.19 -12.46 15.28
C PRO A 7 -6.17 -11.54 16.01
N GLU A 8 -6.33 -11.70 17.32
CA GLU A 8 -7.23 -10.86 18.12
C GLU A 8 -6.64 -9.47 18.34
N GLN A 9 -5.32 -9.39 18.61
CA GLN A 9 -4.54 -8.16 18.61
C GLN A 9 -4.59 -7.45 17.26
N PHE A 10 -4.42 -8.19 16.17
CA PHE A 10 -4.53 -7.65 14.81
C PHE A 10 -5.91 -7.04 14.58
N CYS A 11 -6.99 -7.79 14.84
CA CYS A 11 -8.37 -7.31 14.70
C CYS A 11 -8.64 -6.06 15.57
N SER A 12 -8.12 -6.01 16.79
CA SER A 12 -8.27 -4.83 17.67
C SER A 12 -7.59 -3.58 17.13
N VAL A 13 -6.43 -3.73 16.48
CA VAL A 13 -5.64 -2.59 15.96
C VAL A 13 -6.17 -2.15 14.59
N THR A 14 -6.44 -3.11 13.71
CA THR A 14 -6.78 -2.84 12.30
C THR A 14 -8.27 -2.75 12.04
N GLY A 15 -9.10 -3.29 12.92
CA GLY A 15 -10.54 -3.46 12.69
C GLY A 15 -10.90 -4.55 11.69
N ALA A 16 -9.91 -5.30 11.18
CA ALA A 16 -10.13 -6.35 10.21
C ALA A 16 -10.76 -7.61 10.84
N SER A 17 -11.36 -8.46 10.00
CA SER A 17 -11.90 -9.75 10.43
C SER A 17 -10.80 -10.76 10.75
N LYS A 18 -11.11 -11.71 11.64
CA LYS A 18 -10.18 -12.78 12.07
C LYS A 18 -9.64 -13.63 10.91
N GLU A 19 -10.43 -13.82 9.85
CA GLU A 19 -10.01 -14.52 8.64
C GLU A 19 -8.88 -13.79 7.91
N ILE A 20 -8.98 -12.46 7.78
CA ILE A 20 -7.93 -11.62 7.19
C ILE A 20 -6.70 -11.64 8.10
N ALA A 21 -6.91 -11.53 9.41
CA ALA A 21 -5.83 -11.58 10.40
C ALA A 21 -4.99 -12.86 10.29
N LEU A 22 -5.66 -14.03 10.19
CA LEU A 22 -4.99 -15.31 10.03
C LEU A 22 -4.20 -15.36 8.71
N HIS A 23 -4.82 -14.97 7.60
CA HIS A 23 -4.16 -14.98 6.29
C HIS A 23 -2.91 -14.11 6.27
N LEU A 24 -2.99 -12.92 6.88
CA LEU A 24 -1.89 -11.97 6.91
C LEU A 24 -0.81 -12.40 7.91
N LEU A 25 -1.17 -12.93 9.06
CA LEU A 25 -0.21 -13.52 10.01
C LEU A 25 0.49 -14.74 9.42
N GLU A 26 -0.19 -15.54 8.59
CA GLU A 26 0.43 -16.64 7.86
C GLU A 26 1.45 -16.13 6.83
N ALA A 27 1.08 -15.12 6.04
CA ALA A 27 1.96 -14.48 5.07
C ALA A 27 3.17 -13.78 5.74
N CYS A 28 2.95 -13.15 6.89
CA CYS A 28 3.98 -12.51 7.71
C CYS A 28 4.68 -13.48 8.66
N ASN A 29 4.41 -14.79 8.53
CA ASN A 29 5.04 -15.86 9.32
C ASN A 29 4.94 -15.66 10.85
N GLY A 30 3.85 -15.06 11.34
CA GLY A 30 3.59 -14.75 12.74
C GLY A 30 4.02 -13.35 13.18
N ASP A 31 4.48 -12.50 12.26
CA ASP A 31 4.89 -11.13 12.57
C ASP A 31 3.70 -10.16 12.55
N LEU A 32 3.25 -9.77 13.75
CA LEU A 32 2.09 -8.88 13.92
C LEU A 32 2.36 -7.47 13.36
N GLN A 33 3.57 -6.93 13.59
CA GLN A 33 3.90 -5.56 13.19
C GLN A 33 3.88 -5.43 11.66
N MET A 34 4.45 -6.41 10.96
CA MET A 34 4.45 -6.46 9.51
C MET A 34 3.04 -6.64 8.94
N ALA A 35 2.24 -7.55 9.53
CA ALA A 35 0.86 -7.76 9.12
C ALA A 35 0.03 -6.48 9.29
N VAL A 36 0.07 -5.86 10.48
CA VAL A 36 -0.66 -4.62 10.79
C VAL A 36 -0.22 -3.50 9.86
N GLY A 37 1.09 -3.37 9.64
CA GLY A 37 1.66 -2.37 8.74
C GLY A 37 1.12 -2.50 7.31
N MET A 38 1.20 -3.70 6.71
CA MET A 38 0.68 -3.92 5.35
C MET A 38 -0.83 -3.72 5.25
N HIS A 39 -1.59 -4.11 6.28
CA HIS A 39 -3.04 -3.93 6.25
C HIS A 39 -3.45 -2.46 6.39
N MET A 40 -2.83 -1.70 7.29
CA MET A 40 -3.14 -0.29 7.53
C MET A 40 -2.58 0.62 6.44
N ASP A 41 -1.40 0.31 5.91
CA ASP A 41 -0.83 0.97 4.72
C ASP A 41 -1.70 0.71 3.49
N GLY A 42 -2.18 -0.53 3.31
CA GLY A 42 -3.15 -0.90 2.28
C GLY A 42 -4.59 -0.41 2.53
N THR A 43 -4.92 -0.06 3.78
CA THR A 43 -6.13 0.68 4.20
C THR A 43 -5.90 2.19 4.19
N GLY A 44 -4.89 2.66 3.44
CA GLY A 44 -4.93 4.00 2.88
C GLY A 44 -6.18 4.12 2.02
N ASN A 45 -7.22 4.74 2.59
CA ASN A 45 -8.49 5.07 1.97
C ASN A 45 -8.37 5.23 0.45
N GLY A 46 -9.02 4.34 -0.30
CA GLY A 46 -9.37 4.56 -1.71
C GLY A 46 -10.39 5.68 -1.88
N GLU A 47 -10.25 6.79 -1.14
CA GLU A 47 -11.10 7.96 -1.20
C GLU A 47 -10.24 9.23 -1.18
N THR A 48 -9.65 9.56 -2.33
CA THR A 48 -9.65 10.95 -2.78
C THR A 48 -10.71 11.12 -3.89
N ALA A 49 -11.92 10.63 -3.65
CA ALA A 49 -13.12 11.07 -4.36
C ALA A 49 -13.81 12.21 -3.58
N SER A 50 -13.07 13.30 -3.33
CA SER A 50 -13.62 14.64 -3.19
C SER A 50 -12.50 15.67 -3.20
N GLY A 51 -12.21 16.16 -4.40
CA GLY A 51 -12.10 17.59 -4.65
C GLY A 51 -10.89 18.33 -4.08
N GLN A 52 -10.04 18.74 -5.03
CA GLN A 52 -9.39 20.06 -5.06
C GLN A 52 -8.24 20.26 -4.05
N VAL A 53 -7.00 19.94 -4.44
CA VAL A 53 -6.03 20.92 -4.98
C VAL A 53 -4.78 20.16 -5.43
N GLY A 54 -4.25 20.53 -6.59
CA GLY A 54 -3.13 19.84 -7.22
C GLY A 54 -1.85 19.88 -6.38
N GLN A 55 -1.02 18.85 -6.51
CA GLN A 55 0.07 18.82 -7.47
C GLN A 55 0.77 17.45 -7.37
N ASP A 56 1.32 17.04 -8.51
CA ASP A 56 2.34 16.00 -8.68
C ASP A 56 1.86 14.54 -8.61
N GLN A 57 1.47 14.05 -9.78
CA GLN A 57 1.15 12.65 -10.07
C GLN A 57 2.47 11.89 -10.27
N LEU A 58 2.91 11.13 -9.27
CA LEU A 58 3.89 10.06 -9.47
C LEU A 58 3.16 8.83 -10.01
N LEU A 59 3.21 8.66 -11.32
CA LEU A 59 2.66 7.53 -12.07
C LEU A 59 3.28 6.20 -11.62
N THR A 60 2.44 5.20 -11.37
CA THR A 60 2.79 3.79 -11.61
C THR A 60 2.08 3.34 -12.88
N ASP A 61 2.93 2.88 -13.79
CA ASP A 61 2.68 2.15 -15.03
C ASP A 61 1.61 1.05 -14.90
N ILE A 62 0.52 1.15 -15.67
CA ILE A 62 0.05 0.07 -16.56
C ILE A 62 -0.58 0.72 -17.81
N SER A 63 0.11 0.58 -18.95
CA SER A 63 -0.38 0.61 -20.34
C SER A 63 -1.83 1.08 -20.58
N ALA A 64 -2.00 2.34 -20.97
CA ALA A 64 -2.71 2.73 -22.20
C ALA A 64 -2.68 4.27 -22.36
N ALA A 65 -1.86 4.73 -23.30
CA ALA A 65 -1.90 6.05 -23.95
C ALA A 65 -1.60 7.31 -23.10
N GLU A 66 -0.53 8.01 -23.52
CA GLU A 66 -0.22 9.43 -23.30
C GLU A 66 0.25 9.89 -21.91
N CYS A 67 1.58 9.91 -21.70
CA CYS A 67 2.21 10.89 -20.81
C CYS A 67 3.57 11.35 -21.38
N LEU A 68 3.48 12.31 -22.30
CA LEU A 68 4.38 13.45 -22.52
C LEU A 68 5.88 13.26 -22.20
N SER A 69 6.62 12.98 -23.27
CA SER A 69 7.89 13.55 -23.72
C SER A 69 8.70 14.49 -22.79
N ASP A 70 10.03 14.34 -22.93
CA ASP A 70 11.09 15.36 -22.80
C ASP A 70 12.03 15.27 -21.57
N GLU A 71 12.77 14.16 -21.42
CA GLU A 71 13.97 14.13 -20.56
C GLU A 71 15.18 13.41 -21.21
N ILE A 72 15.27 13.44 -22.55
CA ILE A 72 16.53 13.11 -23.25
C ILE A 72 17.48 14.32 -23.10
N ARG A 73 18.22 14.38 -21.99
CA ARG A 73 19.27 15.38 -21.75
C ARG A 73 20.19 15.51 -22.97
N ALA A 74 20.26 16.71 -23.54
CA ALA A 74 21.22 17.04 -24.58
C ALA A 74 22.68 16.90 -24.08
N PRO A 75 23.64 16.48 -24.94
CA PRO A 75 25.05 16.43 -24.57
C PRO A 75 25.63 17.85 -24.33
N ILE A 76 26.50 17.96 -23.31
CA ILE A 76 27.16 19.22 -22.91
C ILE A 76 28.20 19.62 -23.98
N PRO A 77 28.15 20.82 -24.57
CA PRO A 77 29.19 21.27 -25.50
C PRO A 77 30.53 21.50 -24.76
N GLN A 78 31.65 21.16 -25.42
CA GLN A 78 33.02 21.46 -24.98
C GLN A 78 33.49 22.84 -25.45
#